data_AF-A5F9J2-F1
#
_entry.id   AF-A5F9J2-F1
#
_cell.length_a   1.000
_cell.length_b   1.000
_cell.length_c   1.000
_cell.angle_alpha   90.00
_cell.angle_beta   90.00
_cell.angle_gamma   90.00
#
_symmetry.space_group_name_H-M   'P 1'
#
loop_
_entity.id
_entity.type
_entity.pdbx_description
1 polymer ?
#
loop_
_entity_poly.entity_id
_entity_poly.type
_entity_poly.pdbx_seq_one_letter_code
_entity_poly.pdbx_strand_id
1 'polypeptide(L)' 'MTWDAVEGATQYNIYRDGAKVGESETNSYEDTGLTASTTYEYKVSAVNAVGESALSDKLPLTTQPST' A
#
# COMPACT_ATOMS: atom_id res chain seq x y z
N MET A 1 -1.96 -3.38 6.27
CA MET A 1 -0.70 -3.84 5.64
C MET A 1 0.45 -3.04 6.20
N THR A 2 1.66 -3.60 6.22
CA THR A 2 2.89 -2.93 6.65
C THR A 2 4.00 -3.26 5.67
N TRP A 3 4.92 -2.33 5.47
CA TRP A 3 6.10 -2.51 4.60
C TRP A 3 7.35 -1.92 5.25
N ASP A 4 8.51 -2.19 4.67
CA ASP A 4 9.78 -1.62 5.16
C ASP A 4 9.85 -0.12 4.86
N ALA A 5 10.24 0.67 5.86
CA ALA A 5 10.40 2.10 5.68
C ALA A 5 11.56 2.40 4.71
N VAL A 6 11.34 3.34 3.80
CA VAL A 6 12.35 3.83 2.87
C VAL A 6 12.98 5.10 3.47
N GLU A 7 14.30 5.12 3.59
CA GLU A 7 15.03 6.27 4.13
C GLU A 7 14.79 7.52 3.27
N GLY A 8 14.46 8.64 3.92
CA GLY A 8 14.16 9.90 3.24
C GLY A 8 12.76 9.98 2.61
N ALA A 9 11.93 8.94 2.73
CA ALA A 9 10.51 9.04 2.40
C ALA A 9 9.78 9.90 3.42
N THR A 10 8.95 10.82 2.94
CA THR A 10 8.05 11.64 3.76
C THR A 10 6.60 11.15 3.69
N GLN A 11 6.27 10.38 2.66
CA GLN A 11 4.95 9.81 2.42
C GLN A 11 5.10 8.54 1.57
N TYR A 12 4.07 7.72 1.57
CA TYR A 12 3.91 6.56 0.70
C TYR A 12 2.58 6.62 -0.03
N ASN A 13 2.57 6.27 -1.31
CA ASN A 13 1.33 6.06 -2.06
C ASN A 13 1.01 4.57 -2.08
N ILE A 14 -0.23 4.22 -1.78
CA ILE A 14 -0.70 2.83 -1.74
C ILE A 14 -1.55 2.58 -2.97
N TYR A 15 -1.21 1.52 -3.70
CA TYR A 15 -1.92 1.07 -4.88
C TYR A 15 -2.52 -0.30 -4.62
N ARG A 16 -3.79 -0.47 -5.01
CA ARG A 16 -4.52 -1.73 -4.99
C ARG A 16 -4.99 -2.04 -6.41
N ASP A 17 -4.64 -3.21 -6.92
CA ASP A 17 -4.96 -3.68 -8.27
C ASP A 17 -4.58 -2.67 -9.37
N GLY A 18 -3.49 -1.94 -9.15
CA GLY A 18 -2.96 -0.93 -10.07
C GLY A 18 -3.54 0.48 -9.92
N ALA A 19 -4.56 0.69 -9.08
CA ALA A 19 -5.13 2.01 -8.80
C ALA A 19 -4.63 2.55 -7.46
N LYS A 20 -4.31 3.85 -7.37
CA LYS A 20 -3.98 4.50 -6.09
C LYS A 20 -5.25 4.53 -5.22
N VAL A 21 -5.17 3.92 -4.04
CA VAL A 21 -6.28 3.84 -3.08
C VAL A 21 -6.08 4.71 -1.86
N GLY A 22 -4.84 5.11 -1.59
CA GLY A 22 -4.54 5.94 -0.43
C GLY A 22 -3.10 6.44 -0.39
N GLU A 23 -2.85 7.20 0.66
CA GLU A 23 -1.53 7.72 1.03
C GLU A 23 -1.32 7.47 2.51
N SER A 24 -0.07 7.30 2.93
CA SER A 24 0.29 7.19 4.34
C SER A 24 1.60 7.92 4.62
N GLU A 25 1.68 8.63 5.74
CA GLU A 25 2.92 9.26 6.21
C GLU A 25 3.83 8.25 6.94
N THR A 26 3.31 7.07 7.27
CA THR A 26 4.02 5.99 7.94
C THR A 26 4.10 4.76 7.04
N ASN A 27 4.90 3.77 7.44
CA ASN A 27 5.08 2.51 6.71
C ASN A 27 3.94 1.48 6.95
N SER A 28 2.74 1.98 7.22
CA SER A 28 1.54 1.17 7.43
C SER A 28 0.32 1.83 6.80
N TYR A 29 -0.63 1.00 6.37
CA TYR A 29 -1.91 1.46 5.83
C TYR A 29 -3.01 0.46 6.15
N GLU A 30 -4.15 0.98 6.60
CA GLU A 30 -5.36 0.21 6.82
C GLU A 30 -6.31 0.43 5.64
N ASP A 31 -6.57 -0.64 4.89
CA ASP A 31 -7.54 -0.63 3.80
C ASP A 31 -8.87 -1.22 4.31
N THR A 32 -9.94 -0.42 4.22
CA THR A 32 -11.25 -0.73 4.79
C THR A 32 -12.32 -0.84 3.71
N GLY A 33 -13.43 -1.49 4.01
CA GLY A 33 -14.53 -1.67 3.04
C GLY A 33 -14.25 -2.71 1.95
N LEU A 34 -13.23 -3.56 2.14
CA LEU A 34 -12.90 -4.63 1.21
C LEU A 34 -13.88 -5.80 1.31
N THR A 35 -14.13 -6.46 0.17
CA THR A 35 -14.81 -7.75 0.15
C THR A 35 -13.97 -8.80 0.89
N ALA A 36 -14.60 -9.58 1.77
CA ALA A 36 -13.97 -10.67 2.50
C ALA A 36 -13.53 -11.82 1.57
N SER A 37 -12.58 -12.64 2.02
CA SER A 37 -12.04 -13.78 1.27
C SER A 37 -11.59 -13.44 -0.16
N THR A 38 -11.14 -12.20 -0.39
CA THR A 38 -10.73 -11.69 -1.70
C THR A 38 -9.25 -11.34 -1.65
N THR A 39 -8.51 -11.78 -2.67
CA THR A 39 -7.10 -11.42 -2.84
C THR A 39 -7.01 -10.12 -3.62
N TYR A 40 -6.29 -9.15 -3.07
CA TYR A 40 -5.97 -7.88 -3.71
C TYR A 40 -4.46 -7.77 -3.90
N GLU A 41 -4.03 -7.16 -5.00
CA GLU A 41 -2.61 -6.92 -5.26
C GLU A 41 -2.23 -5.51 -4.78
N TYR A 42 -1.37 -5.43 -3.76
CA TYR A 42 -0.88 -4.16 -3.27
C TYR A 42 0.52 -3.83 -3.79
N LYS A 43 0.73 -2.55 -4.07
CA LYS A 43 2.06 -1.97 -4.32
C LYS A 43 2.17 -0.65 -3.58
N VAL A 44 3.39 -0.29 -3.21
CA VAL A 44 3.68 0.95 -2.51
C VAL A 44 4.81 1.68 -3.22
N SER A 45 4.73 2.99 -3.34
CA SER A 45 5.85 3.85 -3.73
C SER A 45 6.16 4.83 -2.59
N ALA A 46 7.43 5.18 -2.45
CA ALA A 46 7.88 6.21 -1.53
C ALA A 46 7.84 7.57 -2.22
N VAL A 47 7.43 8.59 -1.48
CA VAL A 47 7.36 9.98 -1.94
C VAL A 47 8.22 10.83 -1.01
N ASN A 48 8.99 11.73 -1.60
CA ASN A 48 9.73 12.76 -0.88
C ASN A 48 9.68 14.09 -1.65
N ALA A 49 10.42 15.10 -1.16
CA ALA A 49 10.44 16.43 -1.78
C ALA A 49 10.97 16.45 -3.24
N VAL A 50 11.68 15.41 -3.68
CA VAL A 50 12.19 15.27 -5.05
C VAL A 50 11.13 14.63 -5.97
N GLY A 51 10.26 13.79 -5.42
CA GLY A 51 9.18 13.14 -6.15
C GLY A 51 8.85 11.74 -5.64
N GLU A 52 8.20 10.96 -6.49
CA GLU A 52 7.75 9.60 -6.22
C GLU A 52 8.72 8.55 -6.80
N SER A 53 8.99 7.50 -6.04
CA SER A 53 9.82 6.37 -6.44
C SER A 53 9.09 5.43 -7.41
N ALA A 54 9.82 4.44 -7.95
CA ALA A 54 9.17 3.28 -8.56
C ALA A 54 8.30 2.54 -7.55
N LEU A 55 7.27 1.86 -8.04
CA LEU A 55 6.42 0.97 -7.24
C LEU A 55 7.23 -0.24 -6.73
N SER A 56 6.89 -0.69 -5.53
CA SER A 56 7.41 -1.92 -4.93
C SER A 56 7.03 -3.15 -5.75
N ASP A 57 7.64 -4.28 -5.38
CA ASP A 57 7.14 -5.60 -5.76
C ASP A 57 5.68 -5.78 -5.30
N LYS A 58 4.98 -6.64 -6.03
CA LYS A 58 3.57 -6.97 -5.74
C LYS A 58 3.48 -7.72 -4.41
N LEU A 59 2.66 -7.22 -3.50
CA LEU A 59 2.30 -7.89 -2.27
C LEU A 59 0.84 -8.36 -2.34
N PRO A 60 0.58 -9.66 -2.63
CA PRO A 60 -0.76 -10.19 -2.60
C PRO A 60 -1.24 -10.34 -1.15
N LEU A 61 -2.39 -9.74 -0.83
CA LEU A 61 -3.02 -9.83 0.49
C LEU A 61 -4.46 -10.32 0.35
N THR A 62 -4.79 -11.40 1.05
CA THR A 62 -6.15 -11.96 1.09
C THR A 62 -6.85 -11.48 2.35
N THR A 63 -8.03 -10.89 2.18
CA THR A 63 -8.88 -10.48 3.31
C THR A 63 -9.38 -11.70 4.08
N GLN A 64 -9.53 -11.54 5.40
CA GLN A 64 -10.13 -12.57 6.23
C GLN A 64 -11.59 -12.83 5.81
N PRO A 65 -12.11 -14.05 6.01
CA PRO A 65 -13.53 -14.33 5.81
C PRO A 65 -14.40 -13.50 6.75
N SER A 66 -15.57 -13.07 6.29
CA SER A 66 -16.61 -12.52 7.15
C SER A 66 -17.06 -13.62 8.10
N THR A 67 -16.84 -13.42 9.40
CA THR A 67 -17.36 -14.31 10.45
C THR A 67 -18.84 -14.06 10.67
#